data_AF-A0A7W2D275-F1
#
_entry.id   AF-A0A7W2D275-F1
#
_cell.length_a   1.000
_cell.length_b   1.000
_cell.length_c   1.000
_cell.angle_alpha   90.00
_cell.angle_beta   90.00
_cell.angle_gamma   90.00
#
_symmetry.space_group_name_H-M   'P 1'
#
loop_
_entity.id
_entity.type
_entity.pdbx_description
1 polymer ?
#
loop_
_entity_poly.entity_id
_entity_poly.type
_entity_poly.pdbx_seq_one_letter_code
_entity_poly.pdbx_strand_id
1 'polypeptide(L)'
;MDEMFDAAGAALCCAAAIRLGGAMRVLAARAELSDGYDLVSAGVDNIVASLEGQDLDEDALGKAFGENWILDARYPAGLSGRAFFSKWTQLVFVTIVLTRPRQQQLVAVQGLDSALEAAAAWPSDVRVGSFTRLADYELACQQETEERLRKGGLPVLRKLAEEQSGQYRRAAELFVG
;
A
#
# COMPACT_ATOMS: atom_id res chain seq x y z
N MET A 1 15.30 -18.64 -19.94
CA MET A 1 14.07 -17.86 -20.12
C MET A 1 14.16 -16.82 -19.02
N ASP A 2 14.56 -15.59 -19.35
CA ASP A 2 14.70 -14.53 -18.35
C ASP A 2 13.31 -14.25 -17.76
N GLU A 3 13.14 -14.57 -16.49
CA GLU A 3 11.95 -14.18 -15.72
C GLU A 3 11.95 -12.66 -15.65
N MET A 4 11.11 -12.06 -16.49
CA MET A 4 11.03 -10.62 -16.63
C MET A 4 10.37 -10.06 -15.38
N PHE A 5 11.10 -9.23 -14.65
CA PHE A 5 10.58 -8.44 -13.53
C PHE A 5 9.27 -7.72 -13.95
N ASP A 6 8.17 -8.00 -13.26
CA ASP A 6 6.87 -7.35 -13.50
C ASP A 6 6.86 -5.94 -12.90
N ALA A 7 7.58 -5.04 -13.57
CA ALA A 7 7.69 -3.64 -13.17
C ALA A 7 6.32 -2.94 -13.13
N ALA A 8 5.40 -3.31 -14.02
CA ALA A 8 4.07 -2.74 -14.07
C ALA A 8 3.26 -3.18 -12.83
N GLY A 9 3.23 -4.48 -12.54
CA GLY A 9 2.55 -5.00 -11.36
C GLY A 9 3.12 -4.47 -10.05
N ALA A 10 4.45 -4.38 -9.93
CA ALA A 10 5.12 -3.77 -8.78
C ALA A 10 4.71 -2.29 -8.61
N ALA A 11 4.66 -1.52 -9.70
CA ALA A 11 4.23 -0.14 -9.67
C ALA A 11 2.78 0.04 -9.21
N LEU A 12 1.87 -0.82 -9.70
CA LEU A 12 0.47 -0.81 -9.27
C LEU A 12 0.34 -1.13 -7.77
N CYS A 13 1.09 -2.11 -7.28
CA CYS A 13 1.13 -2.46 -5.86
C CYS A 13 1.68 -1.32 -4.99
N CYS A 14 2.79 -0.69 -5.40
CA CYS A 14 3.34 0.49 -4.72
C CYS A 14 2.32 1.62 -4.65
N ALA A 15 1.62 1.91 -5.75
CA ALA A 15 0.59 2.95 -5.79
C ALA A 15 -0.56 2.66 -4.81
N ALA A 16 -1.03 1.41 -4.75
CA ALA A 16 -2.04 1.00 -3.77
C ALA A 16 -1.51 1.12 -2.33
N ALA A 17 -0.27 0.71 -2.07
CA ALA A 17 0.35 0.77 -0.75
C ALA A 17 0.48 2.22 -0.25
N ILE A 18 0.90 3.16 -1.11
CA ILE A 18 0.98 4.60 -0.82
C ILE A 18 -0.41 5.19 -0.55
N ARG A 19 -1.39 4.84 -1.38
CA ARG A 19 -2.78 5.32 -1.27
C ARG A 19 -3.41 4.88 0.05
N LEU A 20 -3.42 3.58 0.37
CA LEU A 20 -3.93 3.08 1.65
C LEU A 20 -3.04 3.51 2.83
N GLY A 21 -1.76 3.78 2.57
CA GLY A 21 -0.79 4.33 3.52
C GLY A 21 -1.27 5.60 4.22
N GLY A 22 -2.11 6.39 3.56
CA GLY A 22 -2.75 7.56 4.15
C GLY A 22 -3.57 7.25 5.40
N ALA A 23 -4.37 6.19 5.36
CA ALA A 23 -5.12 5.71 6.52
C ALA A 23 -4.21 5.00 7.53
N MET A 24 -3.26 4.20 7.03
CA MET A 24 -2.31 3.47 7.88
C MET A 24 -1.49 4.38 8.77
N ARG A 25 -1.04 5.53 8.27
CA ARG A 25 -0.32 6.53 9.08
C ARG A 25 -1.11 6.94 10.32
N VAL A 26 -2.42 7.17 10.16
CA VAL A 26 -3.31 7.60 11.25
C VAL A 26 -3.56 6.45 12.23
N LEU A 27 -3.82 5.25 11.71
CA LEU A 27 -4.04 4.06 12.54
C LEU A 27 -2.78 3.66 13.32
N ALA A 28 -1.61 3.73 12.69
CA ALA A 28 -0.32 3.47 13.31
C ALA A 28 -0.01 4.50 14.39
N ALA A 29 -0.22 5.80 14.12
CA ALA A 29 -0.04 6.84 15.12
C ALA A 29 -0.94 6.63 16.35
N ARG A 30 -2.21 6.25 16.14
CA ARG A 30 -3.12 5.92 17.24
C ARG A 30 -2.70 4.69 18.05
N ALA A 31 -1.98 3.76 17.43
CA ALA A 31 -1.47 2.56 18.07
C ALA A 31 -0.04 2.71 18.61
N GLU A 32 0.57 3.90 18.54
CA GLU A 32 1.98 4.16 18.89
C GLU A 32 2.98 3.34 18.05
N LEU A 33 2.63 3.10 16.78
CA LEU A 33 3.43 2.31 15.81
C LEU A 33 3.97 3.15 14.65
N SER A 34 4.07 4.47 14.81
CA SER A 34 4.50 5.40 13.75
C SER A 34 5.89 5.06 13.19
N ASP A 35 6.87 4.80 14.06
CA ASP A 35 8.25 4.49 13.62
C ASP A 35 8.29 3.23 12.75
N GLY A 36 7.49 2.22 13.11
CA GLY A 36 7.38 0.99 12.34
C GLY A 36 6.71 1.23 10.99
N TYR A 37 5.62 2.01 10.96
CA TYR A 37 4.98 2.44 9.72
C TYR A 37 5.94 3.22 8.82
N ASP A 38 6.72 4.16 9.37
CA ASP A 38 7.62 5.01 8.59
C ASP A 38 8.76 4.20 7.95
N LEU A 39 9.29 3.20 8.65
CA LEU A 39 10.26 2.25 8.08
C LEU A 39 9.68 1.45 6.92
N VAL A 40 8.45 0.95 7.06
CA VAL A 40 7.76 0.19 6.00
C VAL A 40 7.45 1.10 4.80
N SER A 41 6.97 2.32 5.04
CA SER A 41 6.71 3.32 4.01
C SER A 41 7.98 3.70 3.24
N ALA A 42 9.11 3.88 3.94
CA ALA A 42 10.40 4.15 3.30
C ALA A 42 10.85 3.01 2.39
N GLY A 43 10.55 1.75 2.76
CA GLY A 43 10.75 0.60 1.89
C GLY A 43 9.95 0.68 0.59
N VAL A 44 8.66 1.03 0.68
CA VAL A 44 7.80 1.22 -0.50
C VAL A 44 8.34 2.36 -1.39
N ASP A 45 8.76 3.47 -0.79
CA ASP A 45 9.36 4.60 -1.52
C ASP A 45 10.67 4.20 -2.23
N ASN A 46 11.48 3.35 -1.61
CA ASN A 46 12.69 2.81 -2.24
C ASN A 46 12.38 1.93 -3.46
N ILE A 47 11.33 1.11 -3.40
CA ILE A 47 10.86 0.32 -4.55
C ILE A 47 10.40 1.25 -5.68
N VAL A 48 9.64 2.30 -5.37
CA VAL A 48 9.21 3.30 -6.36
C VAL A 48 10.41 3.98 -7.01
N ALA A 49 11.38 4.42 -6.23
CA ALA A 49 12.61 5.03 -6.75
C ALA A 49 13.38 4.06 -7.68
N SER A 50 13.41 2.77 -7.34
CA SER A 50 14.04 1.76 -8.18
C SER A 50 13.30 1.54 -9.50
N LEU A 51 11.96 1.53 -9.48
CA LEU A 51 11.13 1.50 -10.69
C LEU A 51 11.39 2.72 -11.59
N GLU A 52 11.76 3.86 -11.01
CA GLU A 52 12.14 5.10 -11.71
C GLU A 52 13.61 5.09 -12.19
N GLY A 53 14.33 3.99 -12.02
CA GLY A 53 15.69 3.78 -12.53
C GLY A 53 16.81 4.03 -11.52
N GLN A 54 16.49 4.19 -10.23
CA GLN A 54 17.50 4.19 -9.16
C GLN A 54 17.89 2.76 -8.75
N ASP A 55 19.02 2.64 -8.07
CA ASP A 55 19.40 1.36 -7.47
C ASP A 55 18.49 1.04 -6.28
N LEU A 56 18.07 -0.22 -6.19
CA LEU A 56 17.30 -0.72 -5.05
C LEU A 56 18.21 -0.82 -3.82
N ASP A 57 17.83 -0.19 -2.71
CA ASP A 57 18.59 -0.26 -1.46
C ASP A 57 18.16 -1.52 -0.71
N GLU A 58 18.97 -2.57 -0.81
CA GLU A 58 18.65 -3.87 -0.21
C GLU A 58 18.60 -3.84 1.33
N ASP A 59 19.36 -2.95 1.98
CA ASP A 59 19.35 -2.81 3.44
C ASP A 59 18.05 -2.11 3.89
N ALA A 60 17.66 -1.04 3.20
CA ALA A 60 16.37 -0.38 3.44
C ALA A 60 15.20 -1.35 3.23
N LEU A 61 15.24 -2.14 2.15
CA LEU A 61 14.21 -3.12 1.85
C LEU A 61 14.17 -4.27 2.88
N GLY A 62 15.33 -4.73 3.35
CA GLY A 62 15.44 -5.74 4.40
C GLY A 62 14.85 -5.27 5.73
N LYS A 63 15.11 -4.01 6.11
CA LYS A 63 14.51 -3.37 7.30
C LYS A 63 12.99 -3.24 7.16
N ALA A 64 12.51 -2.75 6.02
CA ALA A 64 11.08 -2.63 5.75
C ALA A 64 10.38 -3.99 5.77
N PHE A 65 11.00 -5.04 5.23
CA PHE A 65 10.49 -6.41 5.29
C PHE A 65 10.36 -6.91 6.73
N GLY A 66 11.43 -6.77 7.52
CA GLY A 66 11.45 -7.21 8.91
C GLY A 66 10.42 -6.50 9.77
N GLU A 67 10.28 -5.18 9.59
CA GLU A 67 9.29 -4.40 10.34
C GLU A 67 7.85 -4.72 9.87
N ASN A 68 7.59 -4.84 8.56
CA ASN A 68 6.27 -5.20 8.04
C ASN A 68 5.78 -6.55 8.60
N TRP A 69 6.68 -7.52 8.77
CA TRP A 69 6.37 -8.84 9.32
C TRP A 69 5.82 -8.78 10.76
N ILE A 70 6.31 -7.85 11.57
CA ILE A 70 5.93 -7.74 12.99
C ILE A 70 4.92 -6.62 13.24
N LEU A 71 4.76 -5.67 12.32
CA LEU A 71 3.89 -4.52 12.47
C LEU A 71 2.42 -4.93 12.66
N ASP A 72 1.94 -5.91 11.88
CA ASP A 72 0.60 -6.48 12.07
C ASP A 72 0.48 -7.09 13.46
N ALA A 73 1.42 -7.95 13.88
CA ALA A 73 1.37 -8.58 15.20
C ALA A 73 1.35 -7.58 16.36
N ARG A 74 1.97 -6.40 16.20
CA ARG A 74 2.02 -5.33 17.20
C ARG A 74 0.73 -4.51 17.28
N TYR A 75 -0.11 -4.50 16.25
CA TYR A 75 -1.35 -3.72 16.28
C TYR A 75 -2.32 -4.23 17.36
N PRO A 76 -2.78 -3.40 18.32
CA PRO A 76 -3.61 -3.90 19.42
C PRO A 76 -4.92 -4.55 18.94
N ALA A 77 -5.21 -5.77 19.43
CA ALA A 77 -6.40 -6.53 19.01
C ALA A 77 -7.74 -5.85 19.33
N GLY A 78 -7.77 -4.98 20.35
CA GLY A 78 -8.95 -4.20 20.73
C GLY A 78 -9.14 -2.89 19.94
N LEU A 79 -8.17 -2.50 19.11
CA LEU A 79 -8.30 -1.30 18.29
C LEU A 79 -9.00 -1.63 16.97
N SER A 80 -9.96 -0.78 16.62
CA SER A 80 -10.69 -0.91 15.37
C SER A 80 -9.80 -0.54 14.17
N GLY A 81 -10.02 -1.18 13.03
CA GLY A 81 -9.14 -1.08 11.86
C GLY A 81 -8.09 -2.19 11.78
N ARG A 82 -8.06 -3.14 12.72
CA ARG A 82 -7.14 -4.30 12.72
C ARG A 82 -7.15 -5.08 11.39
N ALA A 83 -8.32 -5.35 10.83
CA ALA A 83 -8.44 -6.09 9.58
C ALA A 83 -7.90 -5.30 8.38
N PHE A 84 -8.20 -3.99 8.30
CA PHE A 84 -7.60 -3.08 7.32
C PHE A 84 -6.06 -3.08 7.45
N PHE A 85 -5.56 -2.97 8.68
CA PHE A 85 -4.13 -2.93 8.99
C PHE A 85 -3.40 -4.19 8.52
N SER A 86 -3.93 -5.37 8.86
CA SER A 86 -3.37 -6.66 8.46
C SER A 86 -3.34 -6.83 6.95
N LYS A 87 -4.42 -6.43 6.25
CA LYS A 87 -4.47 -6.52 4.79
C LYS A 87 -3.53 -5.55 4.08
N TRP A 88 -3.32 -4.37 4.64
CA TRP A 88 -2.27 -3.48 4.13
C TRP A 88 -0.86 -4.08 4.29
N THR A 89 -0.55 -4.70 5.43
CA THR A 89 0.76 -5.36 5.60
C THR A 89 0.95 -6.54 4.62
N GLN A 90 -0.13 -7.23 4.23
CA GLN A 90 -0.09 -8.27 3.20
C GLN A 90 0.19 -7.68 1.81
N LEU A 91 -0.45 -6.56 1.46
CA LEU A 91 -0.15 -5.80 0.24
C LEU A 91 1.33 -5.39 0.18
N VAL A 92 1.88 -4.82 1.26
CA VAL A 92 3.29 -4.41 1.30
C VAL A 92 4.22 -5.61 1.21
N PHE A 93 3.89 -6.72 1.87
CA PHE A 93 4.66 -7.96 1.75
C PHE A 93 4.75 -8.43 0.29
N VAL A 94 3.62 -8.51 -0.42
CA VAL A 94 3.61 -8.83 -1.86
C VAL A 94 4.46 -7.84 -2.64
N THR A 95 4.30 -6.54 -2.37
CA THR A 95 5.05 -5.46 -3.04
C THR A 95 6.56 -5.64 -2.91
N ILE A 96 7.05 -5.97 -1.70
CA ILE A 96 8.47 -6.25 -1.45
C ILE A 96 8.91 -7.51 -2.20
N VAL A 97 8.13 -8.60 -2.14
CA VAL A 97 8.48 -9.88 -2.80
C VAL A 97 8.57 -9.73 -4.32
N LEU A 98 7.76 -8.88 -4.94
CA LEU A 98 7.81 -8.63 -6.39
C LEU A 98 9.17 -8.08 -6.87
N THR A 99 9.95 -7.45 -5.98
CA THR A 99 11.31 -6.98 -6.29
C THR A 99 12.35 -8.11 -6.33
N ARG A 100 11.97 -9.34 -5.95
CA ARG A 100 12.87 -10.51 -5.87
C ARG A 100 12.49 -11.53 -6.95
N PRO A 101 12.99 -11.38 -8.20
CA PRO A 101 12.56 -12.19 -9.34
C PRO A 101 12.73 -13.71 -9.15
N ARG A 102 13.75 -14.15 -8.41
CA ARG A 102 13.99 -15.58 -8.15
C ARG A 102 13.06 -16.22 -7.09
N GLN A 103 12.14 -15.45 -6.52
CA GLN A 103 11.24 -15.88 -5.44
C GLN A 103 9.75 -15.71 -5.82
N GLN A 104 9.43 -15.53 -7.10
CA GLN A 104 8.08 -15.21 -7.61
C GLN A 104 7.07 -16.37 -7.52
N GLN A 105 6.69 -16.75 -6.30
CA GLN A 105 5.45 -17.50 -6.05
C GLN A 105 4.23 -16.59 -5.98
N LEU A 106 4.44 -15.27 -5.86
CA LEU A 106 3.41 -14.26 -5.72
C LEU A 106 3.37 -13.34 -6.96
N VAL A 107 2.17 -12.92 -7.32
CA VAL A 107 1.91 -12.02 -8.46
C VAL A 107 1.22 -10.75 -8.00
N ALA A 108 1.37 -9.67 -8.77
CA ALA A 108 0.82 -8.36 -8.42
C ALA A 108 -0.69 -8.36 -8.14
N VAL A 109 -1.44 -9.25 -8.82
CA VAL A 109 -2.88 -9.40 -8.58
C VAL A 109 -3.20 -9.70 -7.11
N GLN A 110 -2.37 -10.49 -6.41
CA GLN A 110 -2.59 -10.82 -5.00
C GLN A 110 -2.36 -9.61 -4.08
N GLY A 111 -1.44 -8.71 -4.45
CA GLY A 111 -1.24 -7.45 -3.76
C GLY A 111 -2.45 -6.53 -3.92
N LEU A 112 -2.94 -6.39 -5.15
CA LEU A 112 -4.11 -5.57 -5.48
C LEU A 112 -5.40 -6.11 -4.83
N ASP A 113 -5.57 -7.43 -4.80
CA ASP A 113 -6.65 -8.09 -4.05
C ASP A 113 -6.55 -7.77 -2.56
N SER A 114 -5.34 -7.82 -1.97
CA SER A 114 -5.13 -7.42 -0.57
C SER A 114 -5.49 -5.96 -0.30
N ALA A 115 -5.27 -5.06 -1.26
CA ALA A 115 -5.68 -3.66 -1.15
C ALA A 115 -7.22 -3.52 -1.16
N LEU A 116 -7.92 -4.26 -2.02
CA LEU A 116 -9.39 -4.30 -2.04
C LEU A 116 -9.95 -4.89 -0.74
N GLU A 117 -9.36 -5.98 -0.25
CA GLU A 117 -9.75 -6.61 1.01
C GLU A 117 -9.50 -5.67 2.20
N ALA A 118 -8.41 -4.91 2.21
CA ALA A 118 -8.17 -3.88 3.21
C ALA A 118 -9.30 -2.84 3.17
N ALA A 119 -9.58 -2.26 2.01
CA ALA A 119 -10.62 -1.25 1.84
C ALA A 119 -12.03 -1.78 2.20
N ALA A 120 -12.32 -3.05 1.92
CA ALA A 120 -13.56 -3.72 2.32
C ALA A 120 -13.65 -3.99 3.82
N ALA A 121 -12.52 -4.18 4.49
CA ALA A 121 -12.43 -4.36 5.93
C ALA A 121 -12.49 -3.05 6.73
N TRP A 122 -12.71 -1.90 6.06
CA TRP A 122 -12.86 -0.63 6.75
C TRP A 122 -14.11 -0.65 7.65
N PRO A 123 -14.00 -0.23 8.93
CA PRO A 123 -15.00 -0.52 9.95
C PRO A 123 -16.26 0.37 9.93
N SER A 124 -16.34 1.35 9.04
CA SER A 124 -17.44 2.33 9.01
C SER A 124 -17.77 2.79 7.60
N ASP A 125 -18.93 3.40 7.42
CA ASP A 125 -19.24 4.11 6.19
C ASP A 125 -18.31 5.32 6.04
N VAL A 126 -17.93 5.62 4.80
CA VAL A 126 -17.10 6.77 4.47
C VAL A 126 -17.82 7.67 3.49
N ARG A 127 -17.29 8.88 3.29
CA ARG A 127 -17.70 9.72 2.16
C ARG A 127 -16.47 10.25 1.45
N VAL A 128 -16.13 9.62 0.33
CA VAL A 128 -15.05 10.06 -0.56
C VAL A 128 -15.67 10.43 -1.90
N GLY A 129 -15.89 11.72 -2.14
CA GLY A 129 -16.65 12.18 -3.31
C GLY A 129 -18.07 11.59 -3.31
N SER A 130 -18.38 10.77 -4.33
CA SER A 130 -19.65 10.04 -4.47
C SER A 130 -19.66 8.65 -3.83
N PHE A 131 -18.51 8.15 -3.36
CA PHE A 131 -18.39 6.81 -2.80
C PHE A 131 -18.76 6.78 -1.32
N THR A 132 -19.58 5.80 -0.92
CA THR A 132 -19.99 5.57 0.47
C THR A 132 -19.22 4.43 1.15
N ARG A 133 -18.48 3.64 0.38
CA ARG A 133 -17.65 2.51 0.85
C ARG A 133 -16.23 2.65 0.32
N LEU A 134 -15.23 2.41 1.16
CA LEU A 134 -13.83 2.45 0.70
C LEU A 134 -13.52 1.38 -0.34
N ALA A 135 -14.16 0.21 -0.29
CA ALA A 135 -13.97 -0.83 -1.30
C ALA A 135 -14.33 -0.36 -2.71
N ASP A 136 -15.45 0.36 -2.88
CA ASP A 136 -15.87 0.89 -4.19
C ASP A 136 -14.91 1.98 -4.68
N TYR A 137 -14.46 2.83 -3.75
CA TYR A 137 -13.47 3.85 -4.04
C TYR A 137 -12.13 3.22 -4.45
N GLU A 138 -11.66 2.20 -3.74
CA GLU A 138 -10.41 1.50 -4.04
C GLU A 138 -10.45 0.83 -5.41
N LEU A 139 -11.56 0.18 -5.75
CA LEU A 139 -11.74 -0.42 -7.08
C LEU A 139 -11.64 0.64 -8.18
N ALA A 140 -12.31 1.78 -8.01
CA ALA A 140 -12.21 2.90 -8.97
C ALA A 140 -10.78 3.46 -9.04
N CYS A 141 -10.08 3.56 -7.90
CA CYS A 141 -8.70 4.00 -7.85
C CYS A 141 -7.74 3.03 -8.56
N GLN A 142 -7.92 1.72 -8.42
CA GLN A 142 -7.11 0.72 -9.13
C GLN A 142 -7.29 0.82 -10.65
N GLN A 143 -8.53 0.97 -11.12
CA GLN A 143 -8.84 1.16 -12.54
C GLN A 143 -8.20 2.43 -13.10
N GLU A 144 -8.28 3.55 -12.37
CA GLU A 144 -7.63 4.80 -12.79
C GLU A 144 -6.10 4.64 -12.80
N THR A 145 -5.54 4.02 -11.76
CA THR A 145 -4.10 3.74 -11.62
C THR A 145 -3.57 2.94 -12.81
N GLU A 146 -4.25 1.86 -13.23
CA GLU A 146 -3.87 1.09 -14.42
C GLU A 146 -3.94 1.92 -15.72
N GLU A 147 -5.00 2.72 -15.88
CA GLU A 147 -5.15 3.58 -17.06
C GLU A 147 -4.05 4.64 -17.13
N ARG A 148 -3.71 5.26 -15.99
CA ARG A 148 -2.68 6.30 -15.88
C ARG A 148 -1.29 5.75 -16.09
N LEU A 149 -1.00 4.55 -15.57
CA LEU A 149 0.26 3.86 -15.84
C LEU A 149 0.43 3.64 -17.35
N ARG A 150 -0.62 3.19 -18.05
CA ARG A 150 -0.60 2.96 -19.50
C ARG A 150 -0.38 4.25 -20.31
N LYS A 151 -0.93 5.38 -19.86
CA LYS A 151 -0.91 6.65 -20.61
C LYS A 151 0.25 7.58 -20.26
N GLY A 152 0.74 7.54 -19.02
CA GLY A 152 1.67 8.54 -18.47
C GLY A 152 2.86 7.96 -17.69
N GLY A 153 2.94 6.64 -17.54
CA GLY A 153 4.06 5.98 -16.85
C GLY A 153 4.09 6.20 -15.33
N LEU A 154 5.22 5.84 -14.72
CA LEU A 154 5.42 5.80 -13.28
C LEU A 154 5.30 7.16 -12.56
N PRO A 155 5.84 8.28 -13.08
CA PRO A 155 5.78 9.56 -12.35
C PRO A 155 4.35 10.07 -12.16
N VAL A 156 3.48 9.85 -13.15
CA VAL A 156 2.06 10.21 -13.06
C VAL A 156 1.36 9.36 -12.00
N LEU A 157 1.75 8.08 -11.89
CA LEU A 157 1.16 7.15 -10.97
C LEU A 157 1.45 7.52 -9.51
N ARG A 158 2.70 7.90 -9.21
CA ARG A 158 3.09 8.33 -7.86
C ARG A 158 2.27 9.52 -7.38
N LYS A 159 2.18 10.58 -8.21
CA LYS A 159 1.40 11.78 -7.88
C LYS A 159 -0.06 11.46 -7.60
N LEU A 160 -0.67 10.60 -8.43
CA LEU A 160 -2.05 10.16 -8.23
C LEU A 160 -2.22 9.41 -6.90
N ALA A 161 -1.31 8.49 -6.57
CA ALA A 161 -1.34 7.74 -5.32
C ALA A 161 -1.24 8.66 -4.10
N GLU A 162 -0.38 9.67 -4.14
CA GLU A 162 -0.23 10.69 -3.08
C GLU A 162 -1.51 11.53 -2.91
N GLU A 163 -2.13 11.97 -4.01
CA GLU A 163 -3.41 12.70 -3.99
C GLU A 163 -4.54 11.84 -3.38
N GLN A 164 -4.63 10.57 -3.80
CA GLN A 164 -5.62 9.63 -3.30
C GLN A 164 -5.35 9.22 -1.84
N SER A 165 -4.09 9.20 -1.40
CA SER A 165 -3.68 8.97 -0.01
C SER A 165 -4.30 9.99 0.95
N GLY A 166 -4.48 11.24 0.50
CA GLY A 166 -5.19 12.26 1.27
C GLY A 166 -6.65 11.91 1.58
N GLN A 167 -7.33 11.14 0.72
CA GLN A 167 -8.71 10.71 0.97
C GLN A 167 -8.76 9.64 2.07
N TYR A 168 -7.87 8.65 2.00
CA TYR A 168 -7.74 7.61 3.02
C TYR A 168 -7.34 8.18 4.38
N ARG A 169 -6.41 9.14 4.39
CA ARG A 169 -6.02 9.84 5.61
C ARG A 169 -7.20 10.53 6.26
N ARG A 170 -7.98 11.31 5.51
CA ARG A 170 -9.18 11.98 6.03
C ARG A 170 -10.23 11.01 6.54
N ALA A 171 -10.46 9.90 5.84
CA ALA A 171 -11.35 8.85 6.31
C ALA A 171 -10.88 8.28 7.65
N ALA A 172 -9.59 8.05 7.81
CA ALA A 172 -9.01 7.57 9.06
C ALA A 172 -9.07 8.62 10.19
N GLU A 173 -8.78 9.89 9.90
CA GLU A 173 -8.88 10.99 10.87
C GLU A 173 -10.29 11.14 11.43
N LEU A 174 -11.31 11.08 10.56
CA LEU A 174 -12.72 11.10 10.97
C LEU A 174 -13.13 9.84 11.73
N PHE A 175 -12.46 8.72 11.47
CA PHE A 175 -12.75 7.46 12.14
C PHE A 175 -12.16 7.39 13.56
N VAL A 176 -10.97 7.97 13.77
CA VAL A 176 -10.29 7.93 15.07
C VAL A 176 -10.57 9.12 15.99
N GLY A 177 -11.02 10.25 15.42
CA GLY A 177 -11.37 11.48 16.13
C GLY A 177 -12.75 11.41 16.77
#